data_AF-A0A370HWL1-F1
#
_entry.id   AF-A0A370HWL1-F1
#
_cell.length_a   1.000
_cell.length_b   1.000
_cell.length_c   1.000
_cell.angle_alpha   90.00
_cell.angle_beta   90.00
_cell.angle_gamma   90.00
#
_symmetry.space_group_name_H-M   'P 1'
#
loop_
_entity.id
_entity.type
_entity.pdbx_description
1 polymer ?
#
loop_
_entity_poly.entity_id
_entity_poly.type
_entity_poly.pdbx_seq_one_letter_code
_entity_poly.pdbx_strand_id
1 'polypeptide(L)'
;MRMNTARRIGYWTTTLILGFVWISGGVADLIHRGGTEDGMVALGYPTYVMTILGVWKILGALTILAPKFPLVKEWAYAGTFFELTGAFASHLASNSTVNHLLYTGAFTLCAVVSWALRPADRMLDIPGLRRLRPREERPVVRTSAPAAA
;
A
#
# COMPACT_ATOMS: atom_id res chain seq x y z
N MET A 1 -0.49 15.78 15.26
CA MET A 1 0.11 16.62 14.19
C MET A 1 -0.81 16.67 12.97
N ARG A 2 -1.16 17.87 12.47
CA ARG A 2 -1.74 18.02 11.13
C ARG A 2 -0.66 17.62 10.12
N MET A 3 -0.97 16.68 9.23
CA MET A 3 -0.04 16.28 8.17
C MET A 3 0.25 17.50 7.28
N ASN A 4 1.53 17.81 7.02
CA ASN A 4 1.90 18.92 6.15
C ASN A 4 1.43 18.65 4.71
N THR A 5 1.18 19.71 3.95
CA THR A 5 0.57 19.63 2.61
C THR A 5 1.36 18.75 1.65
N ALA A 6 2.70 18.83 1.69
CA ALA A 6 3.58 18.01 0.86
C ALA A 6 3.42 16.50 1.12
N ARG A 7 3.42 16.06 2.38
CA ARG A 7 3.19 14.65 2.73
C ARG A 7 1.80 14.19 2.33
N ARG A 8 0.79 15.07 2.46
CA ARG A 8 -0.58 14.77 2.02
C ARG A 8 -0.67 14.55 0.51
N ILE A 9 -0.05 15.44 -0.27
CA ILE A 9 -0.01 15.32 -1.72
C ILE A 9 0.72 14.03 -2.09
N GLY A 10 1.94 13.82 -1.59
CA GLY A 10 2.73 12.62 -1.89
C GLY A 10 2.03 11.31 -1.53
N TYR A 11 1.35 11.28 -0.38
CA TYR A 11 0.52 10.14 0.03
C TYR A 11 -0.60 9.89 -0.97
N TRP A 12 -1.43 10.89 -1.27
CA TRP A 12 -2.58 10.67 -2.16
C TRP A 12 -2.16 10.40 -3.60
N THR A 13 -1.09 11.03 -4.10
CA THR A 13 -0.53 10.74 -5.43
C THR A 13 -0.12 9.27 -5.53
N THR A 14 0.70 8.78 -4.60
CA THR A 14 1.18 7.38 -4.61
C THR A 14 0.03 6.39 -4.37
N THR A 15 -0.89 6.71 -3.46
CA THR A 15 -2.07 5.87 -3.16
C THR A 15 -3.02 5.76 -4.35
N LEU A 16 -3.27 6.84 -5.08
CA LEU A 16 -4.14 6.82 -6.26
C LEU A 16 -3.51 6.06 -7.41
N ILE A 17 -2.20 6.24 -7.64
CA ILE A 17 -1.45 5.45 -8.65
C ILE A 17 -1.52 3.96 -8.29
N LEU A 18 -1.22 3.61 -7.04
CA LEU A 18 -1.27 2.23 -6.58
C LEU A 18 -2.67 1.63 -6.69
N GLY A 19 -3.70 2.38 -6.28
CA GLY A 19 -5.10 1.97 -6.39
C GLY A 19 -5.52 1.73 -7.83
N PHE A 20 -5.14 2.63 -8.76
CA PHE A 20 -5.41 2.46 -10.18
C PHE A 20 -4.73 1.21 -10.74
N VAL A 21 -3.44 1.01 -10.45
CA VAL A 21 -2.67 -0.15 -10.92
C VAL A 21 -3.25 -1.46 -10.36
N TRP A 22 -3.60 -1.50 -9.08
CA TRP A 22 -4.21 -2.66 -8.47
C TRP A 22 -5.60 -2.96 -9.03
N ILE A 23 -6.44 -1.94 -9.25
CA ILE A 23 -7.78 -2.17 -9.82
C ILE A 23 -7.68 -2.64 -11.26
N SER A 24 -6.92 -1.93 -12.11
CA SER A 24 -6.77 -2.29 -13.52
C SER A 24 -6.10 -3.65 -13.72
N GLY A 25 -5.05 -3.95 -12.96
CA GLY A 25 -4.40 -5.26 -12.95
C GLY A 25 -5.32 -6.36 -12.42
N GLY A 26 -6.05 -6.09 -11.34
CA GLY A 26 -7.00 -7.04 -10.77
C GLY A 26 -8.15 -7.37 -11.73
N VAL A 27 -8.68 -6.37 -12.45
CA VAL A 27 -9.67 -6.60 -13.51
C VAL A 27 -9.06 -7.41 -14.66
N ALA A 28 -7.85 -7.07 -15.11
CA ALA A 28 -7.16 -7.80 -16.17
C ALA A 28 -6.94 -9.28 -15.82
N ASP A 29 -6.60 -9.57 -14.56
CA ASP A 29 -6.44 -10.92 -14.02
C ASP A 29 -7.78 -11.67 -13.95
N LEU A 30 -8.88 -11.00 -13.56
CA LEU A 30 -10.22 -11.59 -13.47
C LEU A 30 -10.86 -11.92 -14.83
N ILE A 31 -10.58 -11.11 -15.85
CA ILE A 31 -11.10 -11.34 -17.20
C ILE A 31 -10.16 -12.19 -18.06
N HIS A 32 -9.07 -12.71 -17.47
CA HIS A 32 -8.01 -13.44 -18.18
C HIS A 32 -7.59 -12.73 -19.47
N ARG A 33 -7.24 -11.43 -19.35
CA ARG A 33 -6.86 -10.63 -20.52
C ARG A 33 -5.66 -11.28 -21.20
N GLY A 34 -5.78 -11.66 -22.47
CA GLY A 34 -4.78 -12.45 -23.22
C GLY A 34 -3.31 -12.12 -22.91
N GLY A 35 -2.86 -10.88 -23.10
CA GLY A 35 -1.45 -10.54 -22.82
C GLY A 35 -1.00 -10.66 -21.35
N THR A 36 -1.93 -10.66 -20.39
CA THR A 36 -1.65 -10.92 -18.96
C THR A 36 -1.61 -12.42 -18.69
N GLU A 37 -2.53 -13.17 -19.30
CA GLU A 37 -2.58 -14.62 -19.22
C GLU A 37 -1.33 -15.27 -19.86
N ASP A 38 -0.94 -14.81 -21.05
CA ASP A 38 0.28 -15.25 -21.74
C ASP A 38 1.52 -15.07 -20.85
N GLY A 39 1.60 -13.93 -20.14
CA GLY A 39 2.69 -13.66 -19.20
C GLY A 39 2.70 -14.61 -18.00
N MET A 40 1.53 -14.91 -17.43
CA MET A 40 1.40 -15.86 -16.31
C MET A 40 1.76 -17.28 -16.72
N VAL A 41 1.29 -17.72 -17.90
CA VAL A 41 1.61 -19.04 -18.46
C VAL A 41 3.10 -19.15 -18.82
N ALA A 42 3.71 -18.10 -19.38
CA ALA A 42 5.13 -18.07 -19.68
C ALA A 42 6.01 -18.17 -18.41
N LEU A 43 5.51 -17.66 -17.28
CA LEU A 43 6.14 -17.82 -15.96
C LEU A 43 5.86 -19.18 -15.31
N GLY A 44 5.03 -20.03 -15.92
CA GLY A 44 4.66 -21.35 -15.43
C GLY A 44 3.52 -21.35 -14.40
N TYR A 45 2.82 -20.22 -14.22
CA TYR A 45 1.68 -20.16 -13.31
C TYR A 45 0.40 -20.67 -13.96
N PRO A 46 -0.39 -21.50 -13.26
CA PRO A 46 -1.69 -21.92 -13.74
C PRO A 46 -2.70 -20.77 -13.68
N THR A 47 -3.65 -20.74 -14.63
CA THR A 47 -4.58 -19.63 -14.86
C THR A 47 -5.53 -19.35 -13.69
N TYR A 48 -5.81 -20.33 -12.84
CA TYR A 48 -6.62 -20.10 -11.62
C TYR A 48 -5.93 -19.13 -10.65
N VAL A 49 -4.59 -19.03 -10.67
CA VAL A 49 -3.83 -18.09 -9.83
C VAL A 49 -4.19 -16.66 -10.22
N MET A 50 -4.46 -16.39 -11.49
CA MET A 50 -4.93 -15.08 -11.95
C MET A 50 -6.24 -14.72 -11.28
N THR A 51 -7.22 -15.63 -11.25
CA THR A 51 -8.51 -15.36 -10.61
C THR A 51 -8.34 -15.05 -9.12
N ILE A 52 -7.49 -15.80 -8.41
CA ILE A 52 -7.18 -15.56 -6.99
C ILE A 52 -6.53 -14.18 -6.82
N LEU A 53 -5.47 -13.89 -7.57
CA LEU A 53 -4.76 -12.60 -7.50
C LEU A 53 -5.66 -11.44 -7.89
N GLY A 54 -6.52 -11.62 -8.88
CA GLY A 54 -7.49 -10.62 -9.33
C GLY A 54 -8.45 -10.22 -8.22
N VAL A 55 -9.06 -11.19 -7.54
CA VAL A 55 -9.92 -10.91 -6.37
C VAL A 55 -9.15 -10.16 -5.29
N TRP A 56 -7.96 -10.65 -4.92
CA TRP A 56 -7.15 -10.02 -3.87
C TRP A 56 -6.67 -8.61 -4.24
N LYS A 57 -6.36 -8.36 -5.52
CA LYS A 57 -5.98 -7.04 -6.03
C LYS A 57 -7.11 -6.02 -5.90
N ILE A 58 -8.33 -6.41 -6.23
CA ILE A 58 -9.49 -5.53 -6.06
C ILE A 58 -9.74 -5.25 -4.57
N LEU A 59 -9.75 -6.28 -3.72
CA LEU A 59 -9.97 -6.12 -2.28
C LEU A 59 -8.87 -5.26 -1.62
N GLY A 60 -7.61 -5.48 -1.99
CA GLY A 60 -6.48 -4.71 -1.49
C GLY A 60 -6.57 -3.23 -1.89
N ALA A 61 -6.91 -2.93 -3.15
CA ALA A 61 -7.07 -1.56 -3.62
C ALA A 61 -8.18 -0.82 -2.86
N LEU A 62 -9.34 -1.46 -2.72
CA LEU A 62 -10.48 -0.90 -1.98
C LEU A 62 -10.08 -0.61 -0.52
N THR A 63 -9.34 -1.53 0.11
CA THR A 63 -8.85 -1.36 1.48
C THR A 63 -7.87 -0.19 1.61
N ILE A 64 -6.92 -0.05 0.70
CA ILE A 64 -5.91 1.03 0.71
C ILE A 64 -6.59 2.40 0.57
N LEU A 65 -7.56 2.51 -0.33
CA LEU A 65 -8.30 3.74 -0.59
C LEU A 65 -9.27 4.10 0.55
N ALA A 66 -9.91 3.10 1.16
CA ALA A 66 -10.89 3.29 2.23
C ALA A 66 -10.33 4.09 3.41
N PRO A 67 -11.14 4.95 4.07
CA PRO A 67 -10.68 5.77 5.19
C PRO A 67 -10.47 5.02 6.50
N LYS A 68 -11.07 3.84 6.69
CA LYS A 68 -11.09 3.08 7.94
C LYS A 68 -10.28 1.77 7.81
N PHE A 69 -10.26 0.94 8.86
CA PHE A 69 -9.65 -0.40 8.90
C PHE A 69 -8.10 -0.45 8.88
N PRO A 70 -7.42 0.11 9.89
CA PRO A 70 -5.95 0.16 9.91
C PRO A 70 -5.30 -1.23 9.89
N LEU A 71 -5.87 -2.25 10.55
CA LEU A 71 -5.32 -3.60 10.53
C LEU A 71 -5.35 -4.23 9.13
N VAL A 72 -6.52 -4.20 8.49
CA VAL A 72 -6.71 -4.76 7.13
C VAL A 72 -5.85 -3.99 6.13
N LYS A 73 -5.62 -2.70 6.37
CA LYS A 73 -4.73 -1.88 5.54
C LYS A 73 -3.28 -2.33 5.63
N GLU A 74 -2.78 -2.71 6.81
CA GLU A 74 -1.45 -3.34 6.90
C GLU A 74 -1.39 -4.64 6.10
N TRP A 75 -2.45 -5.46 6.14
CA TRP A 75 -2.50 -6.70 5.37
C TRP A 75 -2.50 -6.43 3.87
N ALA A 76 -3.26 -5.41 3.42
CA ALA A 76 -3.27 -5.00 2.02
C ALA A 76 -1.88 -4.55 1.56
N TYR A 77 -1.21 -3.68 2.32
CA TYR A 77 0.15 -3.25 1.97
C TYR A 77 1.17 -4.39 2.01
N ALA A 78 1.09 -5.29 2.99
CA ALA A 78 1.97 -6.46 3.07
C ALA A 78 1.76 -7.39 1.87
N GLY A 79 0.51 -7.70 1.53
CA GLY A 79 0.17 -8.50 0.36
C GLY A 79 0.65 -7.84 -0.94
N THR A 80 0.46 -6.52 -1.09
CA THR A 80 0.98 -5.77 -2.22
C THR A 80 2.49 -5.85 -2.34
N PHE A 81 3.20 -5.71 -1.21
CA PHE A 81 4.65 -5.82 -1.21
C PHE A 81 5.13 -7.22 -1.62
N PHE A 82 4.53 -8.28 -1.08
CA PHE A 82 4.90 -9.66 -1.42
C PHE A 82 4.58 -10.03 -2.86
N GLU A 83 3.43 -9.59 -3.39
CA GLU A 83 3.06 -9.85 -4.79
C GLU A 83 4.02 -9.14 -5.75
N LEU A 84 4.31 -7.86 -5.53
CA LEU A 84 5.18 -7.09 -6.44
C LEU A 84 6.65 -7.52 -6.36
N THR A 85 7.16 -7.84 -5.17
CA THR A 85 8.53 -8.36 -5.01
C THR A 85 8.65 -9.79 -5.53
N GLY A 86 7.62 -10.63 -5.35
CA GLY A 86 7.53 -11.95 -5.95
C GLY A 86 7.53 -11.88 -7.48
N ALA A 87 6.72 -11.00 -8.07
CA ALA A 87 6.69 -10.77 -9.51
C ALA A 87 8.05 -10.28 -10.03
N PHE A 88 8.71 -9.35 -9.33
CA PHE A 88 10.06 -8.90 -9.68
C PHE A 88 11.06 -10.08 -9.67
N ALA A 89 11.04 -10.90 -8.64
CA ALA A 89 11.90 -12.07 -8.53
C ALA A 89 11.63 -13.11 -9.62
N SER A 90 10.35 -13.39 -9.94
CA SER A 90 9.97 -14.30 -11.02
C SER A 90 10.44 -13.79 -12.38
N HIS A 91 10.27 -12.50 -12.67
CA HIS A 91 10.78 -11.91 -13.91
C HIS A 91 12.29 -11.94 -14.01
N LEU A 92 13.00 -11.76 -12.90
CA LEU A 92 14.45 -11.88 -12.83
C LEU A 92 14.90 -13.32 -13.10
N ALA A 93 14.25 -14.31 -12.48
CA ALA A 93 14.56 -15.72 -12.66
C ALA A 93 14.25 -16.23 -14.07
N SER A 94 13.18 -15.71 -14.71
CA SER A 94 12.77 -16.10 -16.06
C SER A 94 13.44 -15.29 -17.17
N ASN A 95 14.43 -14.42 -16.87
CA ASN A 95 15.09 -13.52 -17.83
C ASN A 95 14.09 -12.73 -18.70
N SER A 96 13.01 -12.23 -18.07
CA SER A 96 12.01 -11.42 -18.73
C SER A 96 12.59 -10.08 -19.21
N THR A 97 11.88 -9.41 -20.13
CA THR A 97 12.25 -8.08 -20.62
C THR A 97 12.44 -7.09 -19.47
N VAL A 98 13.45 -6.22 -19.58
CA VAL A 98 13.79 -5.18 -18.58
C VAL A 98 12.59 -4.34 -18.15
N ASN A 99 11.65 -4.08 -19.06
CA ASN A 99 10.41 -3.34 -18.76
C ASN A 99 9.60 -3.97 -17.61
N HIS A 100 9.51 -5.30 -17.54
CA HIS A 100 8.77 -5.98 -16.46
C HIS A 100 9.44 -5.75 -15.09
N LEU A 101 10.77 -5.78 -15.05
CA LEU A 101 11.54 -5.47 -13.84
C LEU A 101 11.35 -4.01 -13.43
N LEU A 102 11.36 -3.08 -14.40
CA LEU A 102 11.13 -1.65 -14.14
C LEU A 102 9.74 -1.41 -13.56
N TYR A 103 8.69 -1.99 -14.16
CA TYR A 103 7.32 -1.81 -13.68
C TYR A 103 7.10 -2.40 -12.28
N THR A 104 7.50 -3.66 -12.07
CA THR A 104 7.34 -4.32 -10.76
C THR A 104 8.17 -3.63 -9.67
N GLY A 105 9.38 -3.20 -9.97
CA GLY A 105 10.23 -2.43 -9.05
C GLY A 105 9.67 -1.04 -8.73
N ALA A 106 9.24 -0.28 -9.76
CA ALA A 106 8.67 1.05 -9.57
C ALA A 106 7.37 1.02 -8.77
N PHE A 107 6.49 0.05 -9.03
CA PHE A 107 5.26 -0.10 -8.24
C PHE A 107 5.53 -0.59 -6.82
N THR A 108 6.55 -1.43 -6.61
CA THR A 108 6.99 -1.79 -5.25
C THR A 108 7.41 -0.55 -4.48
N LEU A 109 8.25 0.30 -5.08
CA LEU A 109 8.67 1.56 -4.46
C LEU A 109 7.48 2.47 -4.18
N CYS A 110 6.55 2.60 -5.13
CA CYS A 110 5.32 3.37 -4.95
C CYS A 110 4.49 2.85 -3.76
N ALA A 111 4.36 1.53 -3.60
CA ALA A 111 3.65 0.91 -2.48
C ALA A 111 4.34 1.20 -1.13
N VAL A 112 5.67 1.09 -1.07
CA VAL A 112 6.45 1.41 0.14
C VAL A 112 6.34 2.89 0.51
N VAL A 113 6.42 3.78 -0.49
CA VAL A 113 6.26 5.23 -0.27
C VAL A 113 4.84 5.56 0.20
N SER A 114 3.82 4.98 -0.43
CA SER A 114 2.42 5.15 -0.01
C SER A 114 2.21 4.68 1.43
N TRP A 115 2.76 3.52 1.80
CA TRP A 115 2.69 2.97 3.15
C TRP A 115 3.41 3.87 4.18
N ALA A 116 4.61 4.36 3.85
CA ALA A 116 5.42 5.19 4.73
C ALA A 116 4.83 6.59 4.95
N LEU A 117 4.23 7.18 3.91
CA LEU A 117 3.62 8.50 3.99
C LEU A 117 2.24 8.49 4.66
N ARG A 118 1.65 7.31 4.92
CA ARG A 118 0.27 7.20 5.43
C ARG A 118 0.05 8.03 6.70
N PRO A 119 -1.13 8.67 6.85
CA PRO A 119 -1.42 9.51 7.99
C PRO A 119 -1.70 8.69 9.26
N ALA A 120 -1.54 9.31 10.43
CA ALA A 120 -1.59 8.64 11.73
C ALA A 120 -2.95 7.98 12.05
N ASP A 121 -4.05 8.51 11.52
CA ASP A 121 -5.40 7.95 11.62
C ASP A 121 -5.58 6.64 10.84
N ARG A 122 -4.68 6.37 9.88
CA ARG A 122 -4.63 5.14 9.09
C ARG A 122 -3.56 4.16 9.58
N MET A 123 -2.93 4.43 10.72
CA MET A 123 -1.95 3.53 11.34
C MET A 123 -2.63 2.65 12.39
N LEU A 124 -2.17 1.41 12.51
CA LEU A 124 -2.62 0.52 13.58
C LEU A 124 -2.12 1.04 14.93
N ASP A 125 -3.07 1.34 15.82
CA ASP A 125 -2.80 1.78 17.18
C ASP A 125 -2.65 0.56 18.08
N ILE A 126 -1.41 0.11 18.29
CA ILE A 126 -1.10 -1.03 19.16
C ILE A 126 -0.89 -0.51 20.59
N PRO A 127 -1.74 -0.87 21.57
CA PRO A 127 -1.67 -0.34 22.94
C PRO A 127 -0.28 -0.50 23.60
N GLY A 128 0.44 -1.59 23.30
CA GLY A 128 1.77 -1.87 23.84
C GLY A 128 2.91 -1.02 23.26
N LEU A 129 2.83 -0.64 21.99
CA LEU A 129 3.87 0.16 21.31
C LEU A 129 3.71 1.67 21.54
N ARG A 130 2.59 2.10 22.11
CA ARG A 130 2.34 3.51 22.47
C ARG A 130 3.39 4.06 23.45
N ARG A 131 3.98 3.20 24.29
CA ARG A 131 5.02 3.58 25.28
C ARG A 131 6.36 3.97 24.66
N LEU A 132 6.67 3.50 23.45
CA LEU A 132 7.92 3.78 22.74
C LEU A 132 7.81 5.00 21.82
N ARG A 133 6.59 5.51 21.60
CA ARG A 133 6.40 6.78 20.90
C ARG A 133 6.92 7.89 21.82
N PRO A 134 7.81 8.80 21.34
CA PRO A 134 8.29 9.92 22.13
C PRO A 134 7.11 10.62 22.79
N ARG A 135 7.16 10.71 24.12
CA ARG A 135 6.08 11.21 24.96
C ARG A 135 5.67 12.58 24.42
N GLU A 136 4.48 12.65 23.85
CA GLU A 136 3.87 13.89 23.43
C GLU A 136 3.74 14.74 24.70
N GLU A 137 4.65 15.70 24.89
CA GLU A 137 4.50 16.72 25.90
C GLU A 137 3.19 17.42 25.59
N ARG A 138 2.12 17.01 26.29
CA ARG A 138 0.87 17.75 26.28
C ARG A 138 1.23 19.20 26.57
N PRO A 139 0.71 20.17 25.82
CA PRO A 139 0.87 21.56 26.19
C PRO A 139 0.43 21.63 27.64
N VAL A 140 1.37 21.98 28.53
CA VAL A 140 1.06 22.25 29.92
C VAL A 140 0.05 23.38 29.83
N VAL A 141 -1.22 23.05 30.05
CA VAL A 141 -2.28 24.05 30.19
C VAL A 141 -1.85 24.86 31.39
N ARG A 142 -1.16 25.98 31.14
CA ARG A 142 -0.87 26.97 32.15
C ARG A 142 -2.23 27.50 32.54
N THR A 143 -2.79 26.95 33.62
CA THR A 143 -3.93 27.54 34.28
C THR A 143 -3.42 28.89 34.79
N SER A 144 -3.69 29.97 34.07
CA SER A 144 -3.49 31.31 34.60
C SER A 144 -4.45 31.42 35.79
N ALA A 145 -3.89 31.41 37.00
CA ALA A 145 -4.62 31.66 38.22
C ALA A 145 -5.36 33.01 38.08
N PRO A 146 -6.59 33.15 38.63
CA PRO A 146 -7.28 34.43 38.62
C PRO A 146 -6.45 35.45 39.40
N ALA A 147 -6.18 36.59 38.78
CA ALA A 147 -5.55 37.72 39.45
C ALA A 147 -6.49 38.21 40.55
N ALA A 148 -6.08 38.01 41.80
CA ALA A 148 -6.72 38.63 42.95
C ALA A 148 -6.18 40.06 43.08
N ALA A 149 -7.04 41.05 42.84
CA ALA A 149 -7.07 42.38 43.46
C ALA A 149 -8.22 43.21 42.88
#